data_AF-A0AAV5T932-F1
#
_entry.id   AF-A0AAV5T932-F1
#
_cell.length_a   1.000
_cell.length_b   1.000
_cell.length_c   1.000
_cell.angle_alpha   90.00
_cell.angle_beta   90.00
_cell.angle_gamma   90.00
#
_symmetry.space_group_name_H-M   'P 1'
#
loop_
_entity.id
_entity.type
_entity.pdbx_description
1 polymer ?
#
loop_
_entity_poly.entity_id
_entity_poly.type
_entity_poly.pdbx_seq_one_letter_code
_entity_poly.pdbx_strand_id
1 'polypeptide(L)'
;MFSHVLCAPGCRLAGQVNWYRFRPLRCHSGGIQVSRDFRVEAEEIKKAADAFVAVIREEMKSRPLNSIANADQSGFLKEMHSKRSLAPMGDRTVVRGVESKASLTHSYTVMPIVFADGSMGEKLYVN
;
A
#
# COMPACT_ATOMS: atom_id res chain seq x y z
N MET A 1 5.12 0.44 -1.59
CA MET A 1 4.36 0.96 -0.43
C MET A 1 5.28 0.77 0.76
N PHE A 2 6.03 1.80 1.10
CA PHE A 2 6.82 1.83 2.32
C PHE A 2 5.90 2.42 3.39
N SER A 3 5.52 1.67 4.42
CA SER A 3 4.91 2.28 5.59
C SER A 3 6.04 2.86 6.44
N HIS A 4 6.09 4.19 6.49
CA HIS A 4 6.89 4.88 7.50
C HIS A 4 5.98 5.13 8.70
N VAL A 5 6.26 4.46 9.81
CA VAL A 5 5.73 4.88 11.11
C VAL A 5 6.43 6.18 11.46
N LEU A 6 5.78 7.32 11.19
CA LEU A 6 6.25 8.63 11.59
C LEU A 6 5.98 8.80 13.08
N CYS A 7 6.98 8.50 13.90
CA CYS A 7 7.00 8.86 15.31
C CYS A 7 7.44 10.34 15.42
N ALA A 8 6.80 11.10 16.31
CA ALA A 8 7.12 12.51 16.61
C ALA A 8 8.63 12.74 16.87
N PRO A 9 9.16 13.97 16.68
CA PRO A 9 10.60 14.23 16.72
C PRO A 9 11.21 13.88 18.08
N GLY A 10 12.03 12.82 18.11
CA GLY A 10 12.74 12.37 19.32
C GLY A 10 12.96 10.85 19.42
N CYS A 11 12.19 10.02 18.72
CA CYS A 11 12.31 8.56 18.77
C CYS A 11 13.16 8.00 17.62
N ARG A 12 14.38 7.56 17.91
CA ARG A 12 15.32 6.98 16.94
C ARG A 12 15.18 5.45 16.90
N LEU A 13 14.27 4.94 16.07
CA LEU A 13 14.29 3.55 15.59
C LEU A 13 14.08 3.57 14.07
N ALA A 14 15.19 3.67 13.34
CA ALA A 14 15.21 3.54 11.89
C ALA A 14 15.35 2.05 11.52
N GLY A 15 14.24 1.40 11.18
CA GLY A 15 14.23 0.09 10.53
C GLY A 15 13.54 0.23 9.18
N GLN A 16 14.29 0.13 8.08
CA GLN A 16 13.72 0.02 6.74
C GLN A 16 13.32 -1.43 6.49
N VAL A 17 12.01 -1.69 6.40
CA VAL A 17 11.51 -2.95 5.85
C VAL A 17 10.98 -2.67 4.44
N ASN A 18 11.72 -3.13 3.45
CA ASN A 18 11.43 -2.94 2.04
C ASN A 18 10.31 -3.90 1.60
N TRP A 19 9.08 -3.45 1.73
CA TRP A 19 7.94 -4.09 1.08
C TRP A 19 7.83 -3.52 -0.34
N TYR A 20 7.54 -4.39 -1.31
CA TYR A 20 7.21 -4.12 -2.73
C TYR A 20 8.33 -4.22 -3.78
N ARG A 21 8.38 -5.40 -4.42
CA ARG A 21 8.33 -5.50 -5.89
C ARG A 21 7.65 -6.78 -6.39
N PHE A 22 6.35 -6.94 -6.13
CA PHE A 22 5.53 -7.92 -6.86
C PHE A 22 5.15 -7.35 -8.23
N ARG A 23 6.01 -7.54 -9.23
CA ARG A 23 5.57 -7.58 -10.64
C ARG A 23 5.20 -9.04 -10.94
N PRO A 24 4.10 -9.32 -11.67
CA PRO A 24 3.99 -10.61 -12.32
C PRO A 24 5.06 -10.63 -13.42
N LEU A 25 6.22 -11.21 -13.11
CA LEU A 25 7.21 -11.56 -14.11
C LEU A 25 6.55 -12.57 -15.03
N ARG A 26 6.36 -12.19 -16.29
CA ARG A 26 6.00 -13.13 -17.36
C ARG A 26 7.07 -14.21 -17.38
N CYS A 27 6.65 -15.45 -17.19
CA CYS A 27 7.48 -16.61 -17.44
C CYS A 27 7.85 -16.62 -18.93
N HIS A 28 9.10 -16.34 -19.25
CA HIS A 28 9.73 -16.90 -20.44
C HIS A 28 10.67 -18.00 -19.99
N SER A 29 10.59 -19.11 -20.70
CA SER A 29 11.33 -20.36 -20.53
C SER A 29 12.80 -20.13 -20.15
N GLY A 30 13.13 -20.37 -18.89
CA GLY A 30 14.46 -20.18 -18.32
C GLY A 30 14.35 -20.11 -16.80
N GLY A 31 14.09 -21.26 -16.17
CA GLY A 31 13.66 -21.34 -14.77
C GLY A 31 14.70 -20.79 -13.79
N ILE A 32 14.35 -19.70 -13.11
CA ILE A 32 14.87 -19.44 -11.76
C ILE A 32 13.97 -20.25 -10.82
N GLN A 33 14.49 -21.37 -10.32
CA GLN A 33 13.88 -22.07 -9.21
C GLN A 33 14.04 -21.20 -7.95
N VAL A 34 12.98 -20.52 -7.54
CA VAL A 34 12.86 -20.04 -6.17
C VAL A 34 12.38 -21.24 -5.36
N SER A 35 13.27 -21.89 -4.63
CA SER A 35 12.91 -22.97 -3.69
C SER A 35 11.91 -22.42 -2.69
N ARG A 36 10.70 -23.01 -2.67
CA ARG A 36 9.60 -22.61 -1.80
C ARG A 36 9.53 -23.56 -0.60
N ASP A 37 10.20 -23.21 0.48
CA ASP A 37 9.82 -23.68 1.83
C ASP A 37 8.86 -22.67 2.48
N PHE A 38 7.75 -22.38 1.80
CA PHE A 38 6.79 -21.32 2.17
C PHE A 38 5.82 -21.71 3.30
N ARG A 39 5.94 -22.91 3.87
CA ARG A 39 4.93 -23.48 4.79
C ARG A 39 5.45 -23.84 6.19
N VAL A 40 6.77 -23.93 6.38
CA VAL A 40 7.34 -24.48 7.62
C VAL A 40 7.35 -23.45 8.76
N GLU A 41 7.46 -22.15 8.46
CA GLU A 41 7.54 -21.09 9.48
C GLU A 41 6.25 -20.23 9.60
N ALA A 42 5.15 -20.61 8.95
CA ALA A 42 3.93 -19.80 8.99
C ALA A 42 3.37 -19.64 10.42
N GLU A 43 3.50 -20.68 11.25
CA GLU A 43 3.04 -20.64 12.65
C GLU A 43 3.97 -19.82 13.55
N GLU A 44 5.28 -19.85 13.30
CA GLU A 44 6.24 -19.04 14.05
C GLU A 44 6.11 -17.56 13.72
N ILE A 45 5.93 -17.24 12.43
CA ILE A 45 5.67 -15.87 11.95
C ILE A 45 4.37 -15.32 12.57
N LYS A 46 3.31 -16.14 12.64
CA LYS A 46 2.06 -15.74 13.32
C LYS A 46 2.28 -15.46 14.80
N LYS A 47 2.92 -16.38 15.52
CA LYS A 47 3.21 -16.19 16.96
C LYS A 47 4.04 -14.94 17.22
N ALA A 48 5.05 -14.67 16.38
CA ALA A 48 5.85 -13.46 16.48
C ALA A 48 5.02 -12.20 16.20
N ALA A 49 4.15 -12.23 15.19
CA ALA A 49 3.25 -11.13 14.87
C ALA A 49 2.24 -10.86 16.01
N ASP A 50 1.64 -11.91 16.58
CA ASP A 50 0.69 -11.80 17.68
C ASP A 50 1.36 -11.25 18.95
N ALA A 51 2.58 -11.72 19.27
CA ALA A 51 3.37 -11.21 20.38
C ALA A 51 3.71 -9.72 20.19
N PHE A 52 4.10 -9.32 18.98
CA PHE A 52 4.36 -7.92 18.65
C PHE A 52 3.10 -7.05 18.82
N VAL A 53 1.96 -7.49 18.29
CA VAL A 53 0.68 -6.79 18.41
C VAL A 53 0.26 -6.65 19.88
N ALA A 54 0.49 -7.65 20.72
CA ALA A 54 0.20 -7.58 22.14
C ALA A 54 1.01 -6.47 22.84
N VAL A 55 2.32 -6.39 22.58
CA VAL A 55 3.19 -5.34 23.14
C VAL A 55 2.74 -3.94 22.71
N ILE A 56 2.51 -3.74 21.40
CA ILE A 56 2.08 -2.43 20.88
C ILE A 56 0.72 -2.02 21.43
N ARG A 57 -0.22 -2.96 21.60
CA ARG A 57 -1.53 -2.66 22.20
C ARG A 57 -1.42 -2.17 23.64
N GLU A 58 -0.53 -2.75 24.44
CA GLU A 58 -0.28 -2.25 25.81
C GLU A 58 0.37 -0.86 25.79
N GLU A 59 1.34 -0.63 24.91
CA GLU A 59 1.95 0.71 24.77
C GLU A 59 0.94 1.76 24.31
N MET A 60 0.06 1.42 23.37
CA MET A 60 -0.98 2.32 22.86
C MET A 60 -1.94 2.80 23.95
N LYS A 61 -2.23 1.99 24.98
CA LYS A 61 -3.09 2.40 26.11
C LYS A 61 -2.49 3.55 26.92
N SER A 62 -1.16 3.66 26.98
CA SER A 62 -0.46 4.70 27.74
C SER A 62 -0.31 6.03 26.98
N ARG A 63 -0.63 6.04 25.68
CA ARG A 63 -0.44 7.20 24.79
C ARG A 63 -1.78 7.85 24.47
N PRO A 64 -1.82 9.17 24.28
CA PRO A 64 -3.04 9.83 23.84
C PRO A 64 -3.37 9.43 22.39
N LEU A 65 -4.65 9.27 22.07
CA LEU A 65 -5.11 8.77 20.77
C LEU A 65 -4.72 9.67 19.59
N ASN A 66 -4.56 10.97 19.82
CA ASN A 66 -4.07 11.94 18.84
C ASN A 66 -2.57 11.80 18.51
N SER A 67 -1.82 10.96 19.23
CA SER A 67 -0.40 10.68 18.95
C SER A 67 -0.17 9.44 18.10
N ILE A 68 -1.23 8.67 17.84
CA ILE A 68 -1.19 7.45 17.04
C ILE A 68 -1.95 7.73 15.76
N ALA A 69 -1.29 7.55 14.62
CA ALA A 69 -1.89 7.76 13.32
C ALA A 69 -1.58 6.61 12.37
N ASN A 70 -2.54 6.30 11.52
CA ASN A 70 -2.33 5.52 10.32
C ASN A 70 -2.06 6.49 9.15
N ALA A 71 -1.00 6.22 8.41
CA ALA A 71 -0.65 6.97 7.20
C ALA A 71 -0.34 5.96 6.10
N ASP A 72 -1.10 6.03 5.01
CA ASP A 72 -0.91 5.11 3.88
C ASP A 72 -1.10 5.82 2.54
N GLN A 73 -0.32 5.43 1.55
CA GLN A 73 -0.33 6.06 0.23
C GLN A 73 -1.25 5.32 -0.74
N SER A 74 -2.25 6.03 -1.25
CA SER A 74 -3.20 5.54 -2.25
C SER A 74 -3.02 6.25 -3.58
N GLY A 75 -2.94 5.48 -4.67
CA GLY A 75 -2.88 6.02 -6.04
C GLY A 75 -4.27 6.18 -6.64
N PHE A 76 -4.59 7.38 -7.11
CA PHE A 76 -5.84 7.71 -7.78
C PHE A 76 -5.58 8.06 -9.24
N LEU A 77 -6.46 7.57 -10.12
CA LEU A 77 -6.52 8.01 -11.50
C LEU A 77 -7.38 9.27 -11.56
N LYS A 78 -6.93 10.28 -12.29
CA LYS A 78 -7.71 11.51 -12.46
C LYS A 78 -9.06 11.25 -13.13
N GLU A 79 -9.10 10.32 -14.08
CA GLU A 79 -10.34 9.79 -14.66
C GLU A 79 -10.40 8.28 -14.45
N MET A 80 -11.41 7.82 -13.71
CA MET A 80 -11.68 6.40 -13.54
C MET A 80 -12.16 5.79 -14.84
N HIS A 81 -11.34 4.90 -15.40
CA HIS A 81 -11.69 4.15 -16.60
C HIS A 81 -11.53 2.65 -16.32
N SER A 82 -12.48 1.85 -16.84
CA SER A 82 -12.36 0.41 -16.78
C SER A 82 -11.19 -0.06 -17.64
N LYS A 83 -10.35 -0.94 -17.12
CA LYS A 83 -9.33 -1.62 -17.94
C LYS A 83 -9.96 -2.52 -19.00
N ARG A 84 -11.15 -3.07 -18.73
CA ARG A 84 -11.89 -3.94 -19.64
C ARG A 84 -12.87 -3.15 -20.51
N SER A 85 -12.92 -3.47 -21.80
CA SER A 85 -13.92 -2.98 -22.74
C SER A 85 -15.00 -4.03 -22.98
N LEU A 86 -16.22 -3.57 -23.28
CA LEU A 86 -17.31 -4.41 -23.79
C LEU A 86 -17.22 -4.67 -25.30
N ALA A 87 -16.06 -4.39 -25.91
CA ALA A 87 -15.85 -4.64 -27.32
C ALA A 87 -15.83 -6.15 -27.61
N PRO A 88 -16.33 -6.58 -28.78
CA PRO A 88 -16.20 -7.96 -29.26
C PRO A 88 -14.77 -8.48 -29.15
N MET A 89 -14.62 -9.76 -28.80
CA MET A 89 -13.32 -10.42 -28.79
C MET A 89 -12.75 -10.45 -30.22
N GLY A 90 -11.54 -9.93 -30.39
CA GLY A 90 -10.86 -9.84 -31.69
C GLY A 90 -10.74 -8.42 -32.23
N ASP A 91 -11.48 -7.46 -31.68
CA ASP A 91 -11.35 -6.05 -32.06
C ASP A 91 -10.01 -5.47 -31.62
N ARG A 92 -9.25 -4.97 -32.60
CA ARG A 92 -7.92 -4.37 -32.38
C ARG A 92 -8.00 -2.92 -31.92
N THR A 93 -9.07 -2.22 -32.27
CA THR A 93 -9.26 -0.80 -31.99
C THR A 93 -10.60 -0.60 -31.28
N VAL A 94 -10.54 -0.13 -30.04
CA VAL A 94 -11.73 0.18 -29.23
C VAL A 94 -11.75 1.67 -28.97
N VAL A 95 -12.76 2.35 -29.51
CA VAL A 95 -12.99 3.78 -29.24
C VAL A 95 -13.68 3.92 -27.88
N ARG A 96 -13.23 4.89 -27.07
CA ARG A 96 -13.80 5.19 -25.75
C ARG A 96 -14.01 6.68 -25.63
N GLY A 97 -15.16 7.08 -25.09
CA GLY A 97 -15.41 8.46 -24.68
C GLY A 97 -14.72 8.74 -23.35
N VAL A 98 -13.90 9.78 -23.31
CA VAL A 98 -13.20 10.25 -22.12
C VAL A 98 -13.29 11.76 -22.07
N GLU A 99 -13.26 12.34 -20.88
CA GLU A 99 -13.37 13.80 -20.73
C GLU A 99 -12.15 14.50 -21.34
N SER A 100 -10.96 13.94 -21.13
CA SER A 100 -9.73 14.44 -21.75
C SER A 100 -8.67 13.35 -21.86
N LYS A 101 -7.94 13.35 -22.97
CA LYS A 101 -6.81 12.43 -23.19
C LYS A 101 -5.72 12.59 -22.13
N ALA A 102 -5.51 13.81 -21.61
CA ALA A 102 -4.56 14.06 -20.54
C ALA A 102 -5.03 13.46 -19.21
N SER A 103 -6.34 13.40 -18.96
CA SER A 103 -6.91 12.84 -17.72
C SER A 103 -6.64 11.35 -17.55
N LEU A 104 -6.50 10.61 -18.67
CA LEU A 104 -6.13 9.20 -18.66
C LEU A 104 -4.67 8.94 -18.29
N THR A 105 -3.78 9.91 -18.53
CA THR A 105 -2.34 9.75 -18.33
C THR A 105 -1.88 10.29 -16.97
N HIS A 106 -2.68 11.13 -16.33
CA HIS A 106 -2.36 11.69 -15.02
C HIS A 106 -2.98 10.84 -13.90
N SER A 107 -2.11 10.23 -13.12
CA SER A 107 -2.44 9.70 -11.80
C SER A 107 -1.81 10.61 -10.75
N TYR A 108 -2.49 10.79 -9.63
CA TYR A 108 -1.92 11.43 -8.45
C TYR A 108 -1.95 10.43 -7.30
N THR A 109 -1.02 10.56 -6.37
CA THR A 109 -0.99 9.75 -5.16
C THR A 109 -1.34 10.63 -3.98
N VAL A 110 -2.18 10.09 -3.10
CA VAL A 110 -2.70 10.76 -1.93
C VAL A 110 -2.31 9.95 -0.70
N MET A 111 -1.72 10.59 0.30
CA MET A 111 -1.44 9.96 1.59
C MET A 111 -2.19 10.68 2.70
N PRO A 112 -3.41 10.24 3.06
CA PRO A 112 -4.09 10.76 4.23
C PRO A 112 -3.43 10.24 5.51
N ILE A 113 -3.45 11.09 6.54
CA ILE A 113 -3.07 10.73 7.90
C ILE A 113 -4.36 10.71 8.71
N VAL A 114 -4.69 9.57 9.29
CA VAL A 114 -5.88 9.40 10.13
C VAL A 114 -5.44 9.00 11.53
N PHE A 115 -5.79 9.80 12.52
CA PHE A 115 -5.46 9.56 13.92
C PHE A 115 -6.41 8.54 14.56
N ALA A 116 -5.97 7.92 15.66
CA ALA A 116 -6.76 6.91 16.36
C ALA A 116 -8.01 7.48 17.06
N ASP A 117 -8.09 8.81 17.23
CA ASP A 117 -9.29 9.52 17.69
C ASP A 117 -10.33 9.76 16.58
N GLY A 118 -10.01 9.38 15.33
CA GLY A 118 -10.87 9.58 14.16
C GLY A 118 -10.68 10.94 13.48
N SER A 119 -9.79 11.80 14.00
CA SER A 119 -9.43 13.05 13.32
C SER A 119 -8.54 12.78 12.10
N MET A 120 -8.64 13.65 11.11
CA MET A 120 -7.78 13.63 9.93
C MET A 120 -6.69 14.69 10.07
N GLY A 121 -5.48 14.37 9.61
CA GLY A 121 -4.37 15.32 9.57
C GLY A 121 -4.72 16.54 8.72
N GLU A 122 -4.27 17.71 9.18
CA GLU A 122 -4.52 19.00 8.52
C GLU A 122 -4.02 19.05 7.07
N LYS A 123 -2.95 18.30 6.77
CA LYS A 123 -2.30 18.28 5.46
C LYS A 123 -2.40 16.91 4.82
N LEU A 124 -2.76 16.93 3.54
CA LEU A 124 -2.77 15.78 2.65
C LEU A 124 -1.55 15.86 1.73
N TYR A 125 -0.72 14.82 1.71
CA TYR A 125 0.38 14.78 0.75
C TYR A 125 -0.14 14.33 -0.62
N VAL A 126 0.13 15.13 -1.65
CA VAL A 126 -0.26 14.87 -3.04
C VAL A 126 0.96 14.96 -3.93
N ASN A 127 1.18 13.94 -4.77
CA ASN A 127 2.23 13.87 -5.79
C ASN A 127 1.64 13.39 -7.11
#